data_AF-A0A926WPB1-F1
#
_entry.id   AF-A0A926WPB1-F1
#
_cell.length_a   1.000
_cell.length_b   1.000
_cell.length_c   1.000
_cell.angle_alpha   90.00
_cell.angle_beta   90.00
_cell.angle_gamma   90.00
#
_symmetry.space_group_name_H-M   'P 1'
#
loop_
_entity.id
_entity.type
_entity.pdbx_description
1 polymer ?
#
loop_
_entity_poly.entity_id
_entity_poly.type
_entity_poly.pdbx_seq_one_letter_code
_entity_poly.pdbx_strand_id
1 'polypeptide(L)'
;MIILINMPVSIDEFLQRIGSQPAEGNTWSALITSSLDSQDLVDDLKETLSIFAECEIGCLSAEDGANILTDKIQNTEDYLILWNFEKWDKNNWYQFDCMRSALIKKRGVVLILSPESAKTMFSYAPNIVSWLGSRVYSFLKDTELLSTEEIEERLATLREWSGLTDSQVIEMAEARTLPPEPEFAEWLVLLERGDLIEQ
;
A
#
# COMPACT_ATOMS: atom_id res chain seq x y z
N MET A 1 13.29 11.88 -8.38
CA MET A 1 12.87 10.50 -8.10
C MET A 1 13.04 10.30 -6.61
N ILE A 2 11.97 10.45 -5.84
CA ILE A 2 12.00 10.20 -4.39
C ILE A 2 11.81 8.70 -4.25
N ILE A 3 12.84 8.01 -3.76
CA ILE A 3 12.76 6.60 -3.39
C ILE A 3 11.94 6.58 -2.10
N LEU A 4 10.63 6.33 -2.21
CA LEU A 4 9.80 5.99 -1.06
C LEU A 4 10.26 4.62 -0.60
N ILE A 5 10.92 4.57 0.56
CA ILE A 5 11.31 3.31 1.20
C ILE A 5 10.00 2.64 1.64
N ASN A 6 9.51 1.70 0.84
CA ASN A 6 8.34 0.90 1.13
C ASN A 6 8.74 -0.19 2.12
N MET A 7 8.60 0.07 3.42
CA MET A 7 8.67 -1.01 4.41
C MET A 7 7.39 -1.85 4.29
N PRO A 8 7.50 -3.18 4.12
CA PRO A 8 6.35 -4.05 4.22
C PRO A 8 5.79 -3.97 5.64
N VAL A 9 4.48 -3.78 5.76
CA VAL A 9 3.78 -3.74 7.07
C VAL A 9 2.64 -4.75 7.04
N SER A 10 2.33 -5.32 8.20
CA SER A 10 1.08 -6.10 8.37
C SER A 10 -0.14 -5.17 8.44
N ILE A 11 -1.34 -5.72 8.25
CA ILE A 11 -2.59 -4.98 8.46
C ILE A 11 -2.65 -4.44 9.89
N ASP A 12 -2.30 -5.24 10.91
CA ASP A 12 -2.32 -4.79 12.30
C ASP A 12 -1.38 -3.61 12.55
N GLU A 13 -0.18 -3.65 11.98
CA GLU A 13 0.77 -2.54 12.11
C GLU A 13 0.26 -1.29 11.40
N PHE A 14 -0.29 -1.44 10.19
CA PHE A 14 -0.92 -0.35 9.46
C PHE A 14 -2.06 0.28 10.27
N LEU A 15 -2.94 -0.54 10.86
CA LEU A 15 -4.04 -0.11 11.70
C LEU A 15 -3.57 0.59 12.97
N GLN A 16 -2.52 0.11 13.65
CA GLN A 16 -1.94 0.80 14.80
C GLN A 16 -1.37 2.17 14.42
N ARG A 17 -0.71 2.28 13.26
CA ARG A 17 -0.16 3.55 12.75
C ARG A 17 -1.25 4.53 12.35
N ILE A 18 -2.41 4.05 11.91
CA ILE A 18 -3.59 4.88 11.64
C ILE A 18 -4.33 5.25 12.93
N GLY A 19 -4.56 4.31 13.83
CA GLY A 19 -5.30 4.53 15.09
C GLY A 19 -4.57 5.44 16.08
N SER A 20 -3.25 5.55 15.97
CA SER A 20 -2.44 6.51 16.74
C SER A 20 -2.49 7.95 16.21
N GLN A 21 -3.21 8.20 15.10
CA GLN A 21 -3.36 9.54 14.54
C GLN A 21 -4.35 10.39 15.35
N PRO A 22 -4.24 11.73 15.28
CA PRO A 22 -5.25 12.61 15.86
C PRO A 22 -6.64 12.26 15.30
N ALA A 23 -7.63 12.15 16.20
CA ALA A 23 -9.02 11.86 15.83
C ALA A 23 -9.63 12.95 14.93
N GLU A 24 -8.99 14.11 14.83
CA GLU A 24 -9.37 15.21 13.96
C GLU A 24 -8.17 15.63 13.09
N GLY A 25 -8.40 15.72 11.78
CA GLY A 25 -7.39 16.13 10.80
C GLY A 25 -7.66 15.49 9.44
N ASN A 26 -7.32 16.14 8.34
CA ASN A 26 -7.43 15.55 7.00
C ASN A 26 -6.23 14.61 6.75
N THR A 27 -6.18 13.48 7.46
CA THR A 27 -5.08 12.51 7.38
C THR A 27 -5.24 11.60 6.18
N TRP A 28 -4.26 11.59 5.28
CA TRP A 28 -4.24 10.69 4.13
C TRP A 28 -3.17 9.60 4.33
N SER A 29 -3.52 8.36 4.02
CA SER A 29 -2.61 7.23 4.01
C SER A 29 -2.85 6.38 2.76
N ALA A 30 -1.81 5.71 2.25
CA ALA A 30 -1.90 4.79 1.13
C ALA A 30 -1.39 3.42 1.53
N LEU A 31 -2.17 2.39 1.21
CA LEU A 31 -1.83 0.98 1.33
C LEU A 31 -1.65 0.42 -0.09
N ILE A 32 -0.43 0.04 -0.43
CA ILE A 32 -0.08 -0.54 -1.73
C ILE A 32 -0.13 -2.06 -1.57
N THR A 33 -0.96 -2.76 -2.36
CA THR A 33 -1.07 -4.22 -2.30
C THR A 33 -1.21 -4.81 -3.70
N SER A 34 -0.70 -6.03 -3.91
CA SER A 34 -0.80 -6.77 -5.18
C SER A 34 -2.17 -7.46 -5.34
N SER A 35 -2.83 -7.83 -4.24
CA SER A 35 -4.13 -8.52 -4.26
C SER A 35 -5.28 -7.51 -4.06
N LEU A 36 -5.60 -6.75 -5.09
CA LEU A 36 -6.63 -5.68 -5.02
C LEU A 36 -8.06 -6.19 -5.22
N ASP A 37 -8.18 -7.43 -5.70
CA ASP A 37 -9.47 -8.04 -6.03
C ASP A 37 -10.23 -8.57 -4.81
N SER A 38 -9.62 -8.61 -3.62
CA SER A 38 -10.34 -9.09 -2.44
C SER A 38 -11.11 -7.94 -1.81
N GLN A 39 -12.38 -7.78 -2.20
CA GLN A 39 -13.41 -7.08 -1.42
C GLN A 39 -13.28 -7.42 0.08
N ASP A 40 -12.89 -8.66 0.40
CA ASP A 40 -12.57 -9.14 1.75
C ASP A 40 -11.55 -8.24 2.48
N LEU A 41 -10.46 -7.81 1.83
CA LEU A 41 -9.47 -6.91 2.45
C LEU A 41 -10.09 -5.55 2.81
N VAL A 42 -10.94 -5.03 1.93
CA VAL A 42 -11.63 -3.75 2.14
C VAL A 42 -12.63 -3.89 3.29
N ASP A 43 -13.34 -5.00 3.35
CA ASP A 43 -14.32 -5.28 4.40
C ASP A 43 -13.65 -5.48 5.76
N ASP A 44 -12.57 -6.26 5.81
CA ASP A 44 -11.75 -6.49 7.01
C ASP A 44 -11.15 -5.17 7.54
N LEU A 45 -10.58 -4.36 6.64
CA LEU A 45 -10.04 -3.04 7.00
C LEU A 45 -11.14 -2.09 7.48
N LYS A 46 -12.31 -2.10 6.84
CA LYS A 46 -13.45 -1.27 7.23
C LYS A 46 -13.93 -1.63 8.63
N GLU A 47 -14.16 -2.91 8.90
CA GLU A 47 -14.59 -3.38 10.20
C GLU A 47 -13.58 -2.99 11.27
N THR A 48 -12.30 -3.28 11.02
CA THR A 48 -11.26 -3.01 12.02
C THR A 48 -11.04 -1.51 12.23
N LEU A 49 -10.96 -0.71 11.17
CA LEU A 49 -10.83 0.75 11.29
C LEU A 49 -12.03 1.38 12.02
N SER A 50 -13.25 0.85 11.82
CA SER A 50 -14.42 1.37 12.53
C SER A 50 -14.32 1.21 14.04
N ILE A 51 -13.71 0.11 14.50
CA ILE A 51 -13.43 -0.17 15.92
C ILE A 51 -12.35 0.78 16.44
N PHE A 52 -11.21 0.90 15.75
CA PHE A 52 -10.09 1.74 16.20
C PHE A 52 -10.40 3.23 16.15
N ALA A 53 -11.09 3.69 15.12
CA ALA A 53 -11.42 5.10 14.95
C ALA A 53 -12.69 5.49 15.73
N GLU A 54 -13.45 4.53 16.25
CA GLU A 54 -14.76 4.75 16.89
C GLU A 54 -15.69 5.61 16.00
N CYS A 55 -15.71 5.33 14.69
CA CYS A 55 -16.58 6.03 13.74
C CYS A 55 -16.99 5.15 12.55
N GLU A 56 -18.06 5.55 11.87
CA GLU A 56 -18.43 4.93 10.60
C GLU A 56 -17.38 5.23 9.52
N ILE A 57 -16.97 4.18 8.82
CA ILE A 57 -16.02 4.24 7.72
C ILE A 57 -16.80 4.06 6.41
N GLY A 58 -16.76 5.07 5.54
CA GLY A 58 -17.31 4.95 4.19
C GLY A 58 -16.34 4.22 3.26
N CYS A 59 -16.82 3.31 2.42
CA CYS A 59 -16.00 2.63 1.41
C CYS A 59 -16.52 2.98 0.01
N LEU A 60 -15.66 3.55 -0.83
CA LEU A 60 -16.03 3.98 -2.18
C LEU A 60 -15.07 3.38 -3.21
N SER A 61 -15.64 2.70 -4.21
CA SER A 61 -14.90 2.25 -5.39
C SER A 61 -14.64 3.42 -6.34
N ALA A 62 -13.42 3.51 -6.84
CA ALA A 62 -12.97 4.49 -7.82
C ALA A 62 -13.26 4.07 -9.26
N GLU A 63 -13.79 2.87 -9.51
CA GLU A 63 -13.97 2.29 -10.85
C GLU A 63 -14.72 3.21 -11.83
N ASP A 64 -15.66 4.01 -11.33
CA ASP A 64 -16.49 4.94 -12.11
C ASP A 64 -15.76 6.23 -12.56
N GLY A 65 -14.50 6.41 -12.17
CA GLY A 65 -13.68 7.57 -12.54
C GLY A 65 -13.72 8.73 -11.54
N ALA A 66 -12.83 9.70 -11.74
CA ALA A 66 -12.50 10.73 -10.76
C ALA A 66 -13.67 11.66 -10.38
N ASN A 67 -14.47 12.09 -11.35
CA ASN A 67 -15.59 13.01 -11.09
C ASN A 67 -16.67 12.34 -10.23
N ILE A 68 -17.08 11.12 -10.61
CA ILE A 68 -18.12 10.36 -9.91
C ILE A 68 -17.63 10.02 -8.49
N LEU A 69 -16.37 9.63 -8.34
CA LEU A 69 -15.80 9.39 -7.02
C LEU A 69 -15.82 10.65 -6.15
N THR A 70 -15.43 11.79 -6.70
CA THR A 70 -15.39 13.07 -5.97
C THR A 70 -16.79 13.49 -5.51
N ASP A 71 -17.81 13.34 -6.37
CA ASP A 71 -19.20 13.63 -6.02
C ASP A 71 -19.71 12.72 -4.88
N LYS A 72 -19.34 11.43 -4.91
CA LYS A 72 -19.64 10.50 -3.81
C LYS A 72 -18.93 10.93 -2.53
N ILE A 73 -17.63 11.24 -2.59
CA ILE A 73 -16.82 11.67 -1.43
C ILE A 73 -17.48 12.85 -0.72
N GLN A 74 -17.96 13.87 -1.43
CA GLN A 74 -18.57 15.05 -0.79
C GLN A 74 -19.79 14.74 0.07
N ASN A 75 -20.53 13.68 -0.25
CA ASN A 75 -21.77 13.30 0.41
C ASN A 75 -21.62 12.16 1.43
N THR A 76 -20.38 11.72 1.70
CA THR A 76 -20.08 10.57 2.56
C THR A 76 -19.36 11.00 3.85
N GLU A 77 -19.14 10.01 4.70
CA GLU A 77 -18.66 9.97 6.06
C GLU A 77 -17.32 10.70 6.25
N ASP A 78 -17.00 10.97 7.53
CA ASP A 78 -15.84 11.77 7.93
C ASP A 78 -14.50 11.00 7.79
N TYR A 79 -14.54 9.67 7.67
CA TYR A 79 -13.41 8.78 7.40
C TYR A 79 -13.74 7.87 6.21
N LEU A 80 -12.87 7.79 5.21
CA LEU A 80 -13.10 7.00 3.99
C LEU A 80 -11.99 6.00 3.67
N ILE A 81 -12.38 4.90 3.04
CA ILE A 81 -11.51 4.00 2.28
C ILE A 81 -11.89 4.15 0.80
N LEU A 82 -10.89 4.45 -0.04
CA LEU A 82 -11.02 4.51 -1.48
C LEU A 82 -10.21 3.36 -2.10
N TRP A 83 -10.79 2.65 -3.05
CA TRP A 83 -10.19 1.45 -3.65
C TRP A 83 -10.61 1.27 -5.11
N ASN A 84 -10.08 0.26 -5.79
CA ASN A 84 -10.40 -0.08 -7.18
C ASN A 84 -10.03 1.02 -8.21
N PHE A 85 -8.76 1.41 -8.24
CA PHE A 85 -8.21 2.47 -9.10
C PHE A 85 -7.63 1.95 -10.44
N GLU A 86 -7.77 0.66 -10.72
CA GLU A 86 -7.06 -0.07 -11.79
C GLU A 86 -7.44 0.46 -13.19
N LYS A 87 -8.64 1.02 -13.32
CA LYS A 87 -9.12 1.64 -14.56
C LYS A 87 -8.69 3.10 -14.73
N TRP A 88 -8.03 3.69 -13.73
CA TRP A 88 -7.64 5.10 -13.79
C TRP A 88 -6.39 5.30 -14.63
N ASP A 89 -6.54 6.12 -15.67
CA ASP A 89 -5.44 6.64 -16.44
C ASP A 89 -4.87 7.93 -15.82
N LYS A 90 -3.86 8.51 -16.50
CA LYS A 90 -3.27 9.80 -16.12
C LYS A 90 -4.30 10.93 -15.97
N ASN A 91 -5.37 10.92 -16.77
CA ASN A 91 -6.34 12.02 -16.78
C ASN A 91 -7.24 11.94 -15.55
N ASN A 92 -7.65 10.74 -15.14
CA ASN A 92 -8.39 10.52 -13.90
C ASN A 92 -7.58 10.99 -12.69
N TRP A 93 -6.31 10.56 -12.58
CA TRP A 93 -5.44 11.00 -11.48
C TRP A 93 -5.23 12.52 -11.47
N TYR A 94 -5.02 13.13 -12.63
CA TYR A 94 -4.88 14.58 -12.75
C TYR A 94 -6.16 15.33 -12.35
N GLN A 95 -7.33 14.84 -12.76
CA GLN A 95 -8.63 15.42 -12.37
C GLN A 95 -8.84 15.32 -10.85
N PHE A 96 -8.59 14.14 -10.28
CA PHE A 96 -8.68 13.91 -8.85
C PHE A 96 -7.76 14.85 -8.06
N ASP A 97 -6.52 15.05 -8.54
CA ASP A 97 -5.56 15.97 -7.97
C ASP A 97 -6.01 17.43 -8.00
N CYS A 98 -6.66 17.85 -9.08
CA CYS A 98 -7.21 19.20 -9.22
C CYS A 98 -8.41 19.45 -8.28
N MET A 99 -9.12 18.40 -7.88
CA MET A 99 -10.32 18.47 -7.03
C MET A 99 -10.02 18.51 -5.53
N ARG A 100 -8.78 18.81 -5.15
CA ARG A 100 -8.27 18.83 -3.77
C ARG A 100 -9.25 19.37 -2.72
N SER A 101 -9.88 20.52 -2.94
CA SER A 101 -10.80 21.10 -1.93
C SER A 101 -12.03 20.22 -1.63
N ALA A 102 -12.50 19.46 -2.61
CA ALA A 102 -13.63 18.53 -2.46
C ALA A 102 -13.26 17.26 -1.69
N LEU A 103 -11.96 16.97 -1.56
CA LEU A 103 -11.45 15.74 -0.97
C LEU A 103 -11.09 15.90 0.51
N ILE A 104 -11.22 17.10 1.08
CA ILE A 104 -10.91 17.36 2.49
C ILE A 104 -11.93 16.64 3.38
N LYS A 105 -11.42 15.80 4.29
CA LYS A 105 -12.21 15.06 5.27
C LYS A 105 -11.85 15.45 6.70
N LYS A 106 -12.80 15.28 7.61
CA LYS A 106 -12.58 15.64 9.03
C LYS A 106 -11.60 14.70 9.74
N ARG A 107 -11.58 13.41 9.37
CA ARG A 107 -10.75 12.39 10.03
C ARG A 107 -9.67 11.80 9.13
N GLY A 108 -10.04 11.36 7.94
CA GLY A 108 -9.02 10.83 7.04
C GLY A 108 -9.52 10.05 5.85
N VAL A 109 -8.56 9.69 5.01
CA VAL A 109 -8.75 8.91 3.79
C VAL A 109 -7.64 7.87 3.70
N VAL A 110 -8.03 6.63 3.47
CA VAL A 110 -7.12 5.52 3.15
C VAL A 110 -7.30 5.18 1.68
N LEU A 111 -6.21 5.21 0.91
CA LEU A 111 -6.16 4.74 -0.47
C LEU A 111 -5.66 3.30 -0.49
N ILE A 112 -6.37 2.40 -1.15
CA ILE A 112 -5.90 1.04 -1.44
C ILE A 112 -5.52 1.00 -2.92
N LEU A 113 -4.25 0.72 -3.22
CA LEU A 113 -3.67 0.91 -4.56
C LEU A 113 -2.87 -0.32 -5.01
N SER A 114 -2.98 -0.64 -6.31
CA SER A 114 -1.98 -1.48 -6.99
C SER A 114 -0.61 -0.79 -7.01
N PRO A 115 0.48 -1.56 -7.15
CA PRO A 115 1.77 -0.99 -7.51
C PRO A 115 1.69 -0.10 -8.77
N GLU A 116 0.93 -0.53 -9.78
CA GLU A 116 0.72 0.24 -11.02
C GLU A 116 -0.09 1.52 -10.81
N SER A 117 -1.20 1.45 -10.07
CA SER A 117 -2.00 2.62 -9.71
C SER A 117 -1.21 3.60 -8.85
N ALA A 118 -0.45 3.12 -7.87
CA ALA A 118 0.42 3.94 -7.05
C ALA A 118 1.50 4.65 -7.88
N LYS A 119 2.17 3.93 -8.80
CA LYS A 119 3.15 4.51 -9.73
C LYS A 119 2.55 5.62 -10.58
N THR A 120 1.33 5.40 -11.10
CA THR A 120 0.62 6.38 -11.92
C THR A 120 0.20 7.59 -11.08
N MET A 121 -0.41 7.37 -9.91
CA MET A 121 -0.76 8.44 -8.97
C MET A 121 0.45 9.29 -8.58
N PHE A 122 1.58 8.66 -8.24
CA PHE A 122 2.79 9.40 -7.86
C PHE A 122 3.35 10.28 -8.97
N SER A 123 3.05 9.94 -10.23
CA SER A 123 3.50 10.70 -11.39
C SER A 123 2.54 11.83 -11.78
N TYR A 124 1.23 11.66 -11.54
CA TYR A 124 0.20 12.54 -12.11
C TYR A 124 -0.70 13.24 -11.08
N ALA A 125 -0.59 12.91 -9.79
CA ALA A 125 -1.37 13.52 -8.71
C ALA A 125 -0.48 14.08 -7.56
N PRO A 126 0.42 15.04 -7.85
CA PRO A 126 1.42 15.52 -6.89
C PRO A 126 0.82 16.21 -5.65
N ASN A 127 -0.36 16.83 -5.75
CA ASN A 127 -1.02 17.42 -4.59
C ASN A 127 -1.55 16.35 -3.65
N ILE A 128 -2.12 15.26 -4.17
CA ILE A 128 -2.51 14.10 -3.36
C ILE A 128 -1.29 13.45 -2.72
N VAL A 129 -0.19 13.27 -3.46
CA VAL A 129 1.07 12.75 -2.89
C VAL A 129 1.55 13.61 -1.72
N SER A 130 1.44 14.94 -1.83
CA SER A 130 1.85 15.84 -0.76
C SER A 130 1.06 15.65 0.54
N TRP A 131 -0.17 15.14 0.47
CA TRP A 131 -0.99 14.80 1.64
C TRP A 131 -0.64 13.46 2.27
N LEU A 132 -0.20 12.50 1.46
CA LEU A 132 0.30 11.23 1.98
C LEU A 132 1.58 11.43 2.79
N GLY A 133 2.48 12.32 2.33
CA GLY A 133 3.78 12.51 2.98
C GLY A 133 4.55 11.20 3.05
N SER A 134 4.92 10.76 4.26
CA SER A 134 5.56 9.45 4.50
C SER A 134 4.59 8.31 4.78
N ARG A 135 3.27 8.52 4.63
CA ARG A 135 2.21 7.56 5.00
C ARG A 135 1.84 6.68 3.82
N VAL A 136 2.87 6.10 3.21
CA VAL A 136 2.75 5.13 2.13
C VAL A 136 3.27 3.81 2.67
N TYR A 137 2.43 2.80 2.64
CA TYR A 137 2.67 1.50 3.23
C TYR A 137 2.55 0.45 2.14
N SER A 138 3.44 -0.55 2.15
CA SER A 138 3.30 -1.71 1.29
C SER A 138 2.73 -2.85 2.11
N PHE A 139 1.59 -3.38 1.71
CA PHE A 139 1.01 -4.58 2.27
C PHE A 139 1.34 -5.76 1.35
N LEU A 140 2.26 -6.59 1.82
CA LEU A 140 2.42 -7.95 1.32
C LEU A 140 1.44 -8.78 2.15
N LYS A 141 0.32 -9.18 1.54
CA LYS A 141 -0.61 -10.12 2.15
C LYS A 141 0.17 -11.41 2.38
N ASP A 142 0.51 -11.67 3.63
CA ASP A 142 1.14 -12.87 4.16
C ASP A 142 2.14 -13.52 3.21
N THR A 143 3.42 -13.39 3.52
CA THR A 143 4.46 -14.27 2.93
C THR A 143 4.18 -15.77 3.15
N GLU A 144 3.16 -16.13 3.93
CA GLU A 144 2.63 -17.49 4.07
C GLU A 144 1.56 -17.89 3.03
N LEU A 145 1.04 -16.96 2.22
CA LEU A 145 -0.05 -17.21 1.26
C LEU A 145 0.20 -16.67 -0.16
N LEU A 146 1.42 -16.22 -0.48
CA LEU A 146 1.78 -16.02 -1.89
C LEU A 146 1.59 -17.36 -2.61
N SER A 147 0.83 -17.36 -3.71
CA SER A 147 0.80 -18.53 -4.57
C SER A 147 2.21 -18.83 -5.08
N THR A 148 2.51 -20.09 -5.37
CA THR A 148 3.84 -20.49 -5.88
C THR A 148 4.25 -19.68 -7.12
N GLU A 149 3.28 -19.23 -7.90
CA GLU A 149 3.47 -18.40 -9.10
C GLU A 149 3.92 -16.98 -8.75
N GLU A 150 3.29 -16.33 -7.76
CA GLU A 150 3.67 -14.99 -7.29
C GLU A 150 5.04 -14.98 -6.59
N ILE A 151 5.35 -16.05 -5.83
CA ILE A 151 6.68 -16.22 -5.23
C ILE A 151 7.74 -16.26 -6.34
N GLU A 152 7.54 -17.07 -7.38
CA GLU A 152 8.52 -17.18 -8.46
C GLU A 152 8.67 -15.90 -9.28
N GLU A 153 7.59 -15.17 -9.58
CA GLU A 153 7.69 -13.87 -10.26
C GLU A 153 8.51 -12.87 -9.44
N ARG A 154 8.31 -12.85 -8.12
CA ARG A 154 9.04 -11.96 -7.23
C ARG A 154 10.50 -12.36 -7.10
N LEU A 155 10.78 -13.66 -6.93
CA LEU A 155 12.15 -14.19 -6.94
C LEU A 155 12.86 -13.90 -8.25
N ALA A 156 12.18 -14.04 -9.40
CA ALA A 156 12.74 -13.69 -10.70
C ALA A 156 13.16 -12.22 -10.80
N THR A 157 12.33 -11.31 -10.28
CA THR A 157 12.64 -9.88 -10.22
C THR A 157 13.89 -9.60 -9.35
N LEU A 158 14.02 -10.27 -8.20
CA LEU A 158 15.15 -10.12 -7.29
C LEU A 158 16.46 -10.70 -7.87
N ARG A 159 16.37 -11.84 -8.56
CA ARG A 159 17.47 -12.46 -9.31
C ARG A 159 17.97 -11.52 -10.42
N GLU A 160 17.05 -10.91 -11.18
CA GLU A 160 17.40 -9.96 -12.24
C GLU A 160 18.04 -8.69 -11.69
N TRP A 161 17.49 -8.13 -10.61
CA TRP A 161 17.99 -6.91 -9.98
C TRP A 161 19.43 -7.06 -9.45
N SER A 162 19.70 -8.14 -8.72
CA SER A 162 20.99 -8.38 -8.07
C SER A 162 22.02 -9.06 -8.99
N GLY A 163 21.56 -9.79 -10.01
CA GLY A 163 22.38 -10.72 -10.78
C GLY A 163 22.83 -11.96 -9.99
N LEU A 164 22.26 -12.20 -8.80
CA LEU A 164 22.58 -13.32 -7.93
C LEU A 164 21.52 -14.42 -8.05
N THR A 165 21.93 -15.63 -7.68
CA THR A 165 21.03 -16.79 -7.53
C THR A 165 20.60 -16.96 -6.08
N ASP A 166 19.48 -17.64 -5.87
CA ASP A 166 18.95 -17.93 -4.53
C ASP A 166 20.00 -18.61 -3.63
N SER A 167 20.77 -19.55 -4.19
CA SER A 167 21.85 -20.23 -3.46
C SER A 167 22.94 -19.28 -3.00
N GLN A 168 23.33 -18.30 -3.82
CA GLN A 168 24.34 -17.32 -3.44
C GLN A 168 23.84 -16.41 -2.32
N VAL A 169 22.57 -16.02 -2.35
CA VAL A 169 21.95 -15.21 -1.29
C VAL A 169 21.89 -15.98 0.03
N ILE A 170 21.51 -17.27 -0.01
CA ILE A 170 21.54 -18.16 1.16
C ILE A 170 22.97 -18.30 1.70
N GLU A 171 23.96 -18.55 0.84
CA GLU A 171 25.37 -18.65 1.24
C GLU A 171 25.87 -17.36 1.91
N MET A 172 25.48 -16.19 1.38
CA MET A 172 25.83 -14.90 1.96
C MET A 172 25.17 -14.68 3.32
N ALA A 173 23.92 -15.11 3.48
CA ALA A 173 23.20 -15.05 4.75
C ALA A 173 23.82 -15.99 5.80
N GLU A 174 24.15 -17.23 5.43
CA GLU A 174 24.83 -18.19 6.29
C GLU A 174 26.24 -17.71 6.69
N ALA A 175 26.95 -17.04 5.78
CA ALA A 175 28.25 -16.42 6.03
C ALA A 175 28.18 -15.09 6.80
N ARG A 176 26.97 -14.58 7.11
CA ARG A 176 26.73 -13.26 7.74
C ARG A 176 27.34 -12.10 6.97
N THR A 177 27.40 -12.24 5.66
CA THR A 177 27.85 -11.21 4.72
C THR A 177 26.71 -10.68 3.87
N LEU A 178 25.46 -10.93 4.28
CA LEU A 178 24.29 -10.44 3.57
C LEU A 178 24.29 -8.90 3.60
N PRO A 179 24.14 -8.24 2.45
CA PRO A 179 24.04 -6.80 2.42
C PRO A 179 22.80 -6.31 3.18
N PRO A 180 22.83 -5.13 3.82
CA PRO A 180 21.75 -4.62 4.67
C PRO A 180 20.51 -4.14 3.89
N GLU A 181 20.52 -4.24 2.57
CA GLU A 181 19.42 -3.84 1.70
C GLU A 181 18.15 -4.68 1.98
N PRO A 182 16.98 -4.04 2.14
CA PRO A 182 15.72 -4.74 2.43
C PRO A 182 15.36 -5.85 1.43
N GLU A 183 15.76 -5.70 0.18
CA GLU A 183 15.54 -6.66 -0.90
C GLU A 183 16.15 -8.04 -0.59
N PHE A 184 17.28 -8.10 0.13
CA PHE A 184 17.89 -9.38 0.53
C PHE A 184 17.14 -10.04 1.68
N ALA A 185 16.60 -9.25 2.61
CA ALA A 185 15.74 -9.77 3.67
C ALA A 185 14.43 -10.31 3.09
N GLU A 186 13.80 -9.56 2.17
CA GLU A 186 12.61 -10.01 1.44
C GLU A 186 12.87 -11.34 0.72
N TRP A 187 14.01 -11.45 0.02
CA TRP A 187 14.38 -12.68 -0.70
C TRP A 187 14.46 -13.91 0.23
N LEU A 188 15.07 -13.77 1.40
CA LEU A 188 15.15 -14.85 2.38
C LEU A 188 13.77 -15.25 2.91
N VAL A 189 12.87 -14.29 3.13
CA VAL A 189 11.50 -14.58 3.55
C VAL A 189 10.75 -15.36 2.46
N LEU A 190 10.88 -14.95 1.19
CA LEU A 190 10.26 -15.64 0.05
C LEU A 190 10.78 -17.07 -0.17
N LEU A 191 12.01 -17.35 0.26
CA LEU A 191 12.63 -18.68 0.22
C LEU A 191 12.33 -19.55 1.45
N GLU A 192 11.44 -19.10 2.34
CA GLU A 192 11.18 -19.74 3.64
C GLU A 192 12.45 -19.84 4.53
N ARG A 193 13.43 -18.95 4.32
CA ARG A 193 14.71 -18.86 5.05
C ARG A 193 14.85 -17.57 5.84
N GLY A 194 13.72 -17.03 6.31
CA GLY A 194 13.69 -15.84 7.18
C GLY A 194 14.44 -16.02 8.50
N ASP A 195 14.70 -17.28 8.90
CA ASP A 195 15.53 -17.64 10.06
C ASP A 195 16.98 -17.12 9.98
N LEU A 196 17.45 -16.75 8.78
CA LEU A 196 18.80 -16.24 8.55
C LEU A 196 18.93 -14.71 8.69
N ILE A 197 17.83 -13.98 8.92
CA ILE A 197 17.82 -12.50 9.00
C ILE A 197 18.35 -12.00 10.35
N GLU A 198 18.20 -12.79 11.43
CA GLU A 198 18.56 -12.38 12.80
C GLU A 198 19.69 -13.23 13.42
N GLN A 199 20.93 -13.09 12.94
CA GLN A 199 22.11 -13.69 13.58
C GLN A 199 23.39 -12.85 13.63
#